data_AF-A0A970P605-F1
#
_entry.id   AF-A0A970P605-F1
#
_cell.length_a   1.000
_cell.length_b   1.000
_cell.length_c   1.000
_cell.angle_alpha   90.00
_cell.angle_beta   90.00
_cell.angle_gamma   90.00
#
_symmetry.space_group_name_H-M   'P 1'
#
loop_
_entity.id
_entity.type
_entity.pdbx_description
1 polymer ?
#
loop_
_entity_poly.entity_id
_entity_poly.type
_entity_poly.pdbx_seq_one_letter_code
_entity_poly.pdbx_strand_id
1 'polypeptide(L)'
;MAMGNVREIESLNQRGGRMLSVVDLIEDGTLDVPTAAVLLSLTAAGASFLTAAGPGGVGKSTLLAVLLSFLPPDERIVTVTDPAHAGDSGEATCWLCHEIGAGHWYGYLWGRRAADFFALNNSGRIAATLHADTAEEAVDQLLGLGVGASETDIAAIDVLLTMVRTGGKRRVSTVYISSGAEIPRFEPMVTWDPHGDRFEVLSAKQVARVQQCAERSSITIERATEFIKNLISDHTRYLEDVVQAVADLYCASRGSAPADLRK
;
A
#
# COMPACT_ATOMS: atom_id res chain seq x y z
N MET A 1 -10.30 17.19 -3.95
CA MET A 1 -9.49 15.99 -4.27
C MET A 1 -9.56 14.96 -3.15
N ALA A 2 -9.31 15.32 -1.89
CA ALA A 2 -9.37 14.38 -0.75
C ALA A 2 -10.70 13.63 -0.56
N MET A 3 -11.86 14.29 -0.70
CA MET A 3 -13.15 13.59 -0.58
C MET A 3 -13.40 12.60 -1.74
N GLY A 4 -12.70 12.76 -2.87
CA GLY A 4 -12.64 11.76 -3.94
C GLY A 4 -11.82 10.54 -3.54
N ASN A 5 -10.63 10.77 -2.96
CA ASN A 5 -9.77 9.68 -2.45
C ASN A 5 -10.46 8.85 -1.36
N VAL A 6 -11.18 9.49 -0.42
CA VAL A 6 -11.94 8.75 0.61
C VAL A 6 -12.94 7.77 -0.04
N ARG A 7 -13.63 8.19 -1.11
CA ARG A 7 -14.57 7.30 -1.83
C ARG A 7 -13.86 6.15 -2.54
N GLU A 8 -12.73 6.41 -3.17
CA GLU A 8 -11.93 5.35 -3.81
C GLU A 8 -11.42 4.35 -2.76
N ILE A 9 -10.99 4.81 -1.59
CA ILE A 9 -10.54 3.94 -0.49
C ILE A 9 -11.72 3.13 0.07
N GLU A 10 -12.87 3.75 0.33
CA GLU A 10 -14.10 3.05 0.77
C GLU A 10 -14.58 2.02 -0.27
N SER A 11 -14.31 2.23 -1.56
CA SER A 11 -14.69 1.27 -2.60
C SER A 11 -13.98 -0.09 -2.48
N LEU A 12 -12.86 -0.16 -1.74
CA LEU A 12 -12.19 -1.42 -1.39
C LEU A 12 -12.90 -2.20 -0.27
N ASN A 13 -13.89 -1.61 0.41
CA ASN A 13 -14.63 -2.22 1.50
C ASN A 13 -15.70 -3.21 0.98
N GLN A 14 -15.25 -4.40 0.60
CA GLN A 14 -16.13 -5.44 0.03
C GLN A 14 -17.08 -6.11 1.05
N ARG A 15 -16.83 -5.95 2.35
CA ARG A 15 -17.59 -6.66 3.42
C ARG A 15 -18.60 -5.77 4.15
N GLY A 16 -18.64 -4.49 3.81
CA GLY A 16 -19.51 -3.51 4.45
C GLY A 16 -19.09 -3.17 5.88
N GLY A 17 -19.89 -2.33 6.55
CA GLY A 17 -19.51 -1.72 7.81
C GLY A 17 -18.49 -0.58 7.62
N ARG A 18 -17.88 -0.13 8.71
CA ARG A 18 -16.87 0.93 8.67
C ARG A 18 -15.57 0.43 8.05
N MET A 19 -14.96 1.21 7.17
CA MET A 19 -13.59 0.96 6.70
C MET A 19 -12.60 0.94 7.87
N LEU A 20 -11.84 -0.15 7.99
CA LEU A 20 -10.83 -0.29 9.05
C LEU A 20 -9.62 0.59 8.76
N SER A 21 -9.12 1.23 9.81
CA SER A 21 -7.96 2.12 9.79
C SER A 21 -6.68 1.42 10.23
N VAL A 22 -5.55 2.11 10.10
CA VAL A 22 -4.28 1.64 10.68
C VAL A 22 -4.40 1.41 12.19
N VAL A 23 -5.16 2.24 12.91
CA VAL A 23 -5.37 2.09 14.36
C VAL A 23 -6.06 0.77 14.67
N ASP A 24 -7.11 0.42 13.92
CA ASP A 24 -7.82 -0.85 14.09
C ASP A 24 -6.92 -2.05 13.80
N LEU A 25 -6.10 -1.95 12.75
CA LEU A 25 -5.17 -3.01 12.37
C LEU A 25 -4.05 -3.20 13.41
N ILE A 26 -3.53 -2.11 13.98
CA ILE A 26 -2.51 -2.18 15.04
C ILE A 26 -3.08 -2.78 16.33
N GLU A 27 -4.29 -2.39 16.72
CA GLU A 27 -4.94 -2.94 17.90
C GLU A 27 -5.30 -4.42 17.78
N ASP A 28 -5.65 -4.91 16.59
CA ASP A 28 -5.84 -6.35 16.32
C ASP A 28 -4.50 -7.11 16.24
N GLY A 29 -3.37 -6.38 16.17
CA GLY A 29 -2.03 -6.92 15.96
C GLY A 29 -1.79 -7.37 14.52
N THR A 30 -2.57 -6.89 13.55
CA THR A 30 -2.38 -7.20 12.12
C THR A 30 -1.02 -6.71 11.60
N LEU A 31 -0.57 -5.55 12.10
CA LEU A 31 0.79 -5.03 11.97
C LEU A 31 1.13 -4.24 13.24
N ASP A 32 2.41 -4.00 13.50
CA ASP A 32 2.83 -3.17 14.63
C ASP A 32 3.14 -1.71 14.23
N VAL A 33 3.35 -0.86 15.23
CA VAL A 33 3.67 0.57 15.03
C VAL A 33 4.92 0.76 14.16
N PRO A 34 6.06 0.07 14.41
CA PRO A 34 7.23 0.17 13.54
C PRO A 34 6.94 -0.17 12.07
N THR A 35 6.20 -1.26 11.81
CA THR A 35 5.83 -1.65 10.44
C THR A 35 4.95 -0.58 9.79
N ALA A 36 3.94 -0.06 10.50
CA ALA A 36 3.08 1.00 10.01
C ALA A 36 3.84 2.28 9.67
N ALA A 37 4.80 2.66 10.52
CA ALA A 37 5.64 3.84 10.32
C ALA A 37 6.53 3.71 9.07
N VAL A 38 7.13 2.54 8.85
CA VAL A 38 7.90 2.25 7.64
C VAL A 38 7.03 2.36 6.39
N LEU A 39 5.82 1.79 6.42
CA LEU A 39 4.90 1.85 5.28
C LEU A 39 4.44 3.28 4.98
N LEU A 40 4.18 4.09 6.01
CA LEU A 40 3.88 5.51 5.86
C LEU A 40 5.06 6.27 5.23
N SER A 41 6.29 6.07 5.72
CA SER A 41 7.48 6.71 5.15
C SER A 41 7.75 6.31 3.69
N LEU A 42 7.55 5.03 3.34
CA LEU A 42 7.65 4.56 1.95
C LEU A 42 6.56 5.18 1.07
N THR A 43 5.34 5.29 1.58
CA THR A 43 4.24 5.97 0.88
C THR A 43 4.58 7.43 0.61
N ALA A 44 5.09 8.14 1.62
CA ALA A 44 5.54 9.53 1.48
C ALA A 44 6.69 9.69 0.47
N ALA A 45 7.51 8.66 0.29
CA ALA A 45 8.62 8.63 -0.66
C ALA A 45 8.24 8.26 -2.11
N GLY A 46 6.95 8.01 -2.41
CA GLY A 46 6.52 7.68 -3.77
C GLY A 46 6.30 6.21 -4.05
N ALA A 47 6.43 5.32 -3.06
CA ALA A 47 6.40 3.87 -3.29
C ALA A 47 5.09 3.37 -3.91
N SER A 48 5.21 2.40 -4.82
CA SER A 48 4.12 1.56 -5.35
C SER A 48 3.95 0.29 -4.53
N PHE A 49 2.70 -0.17 -4.42
CA PHE A 49 2.32 -1.23 -3.47
C PHE A 49 1.56 -2.38 -4.10
N LEU A 50 1.96 -3.59 -3.72
CA LEU A 50 1.18 -4.81 -3.91
C LEU A 50 0.84 -5.43 -2.57
N THR A 51 -0.41 -5.89 -2.42
CA THR A 51 -0.85 -6.68 -1.27
C THR A 51 -1.31 -8.05 -1.72
N ALA A 52 -0.73 -9.10 -1.15
CA ALA A 52 -0.89 -10.47 -1.59
C ALA A 52 -1.30 -11.39 -0.43
N ALA A 53 -2.06 -12.41 -0.77
CA ALA A 53 -2.40 -13.57 0.08
C ALA A 53 -3.05 -14.61 -0.84
N GLY A 54 -2.72 -15.89 -0.68
CA GLY A 54 -3.32 -16.97 -1.45
C GLY A 54 -4.83 -17.06 -1.21
N PRO A 55 -5.32 -17.19 0.04
CA PRO A 55 -6.76 -17.27 0.29
C PRO A 55 -7.50 -15.92 0.19
N GLY A 56 -8.74 -15.96 -0.30
CA GLY A 56 -9.68 -14.85 -0.21
C GLY A 56 -10.06 -14.54 1.25
N GLY A 57 -10.29 -13.26 1.57
CA GLY A 57 -10.78 -12.85 2.89
C GLY A 57 -9.72 -12.73 4.00
N VAL A 58 -8.44 -12.80 3.64
CA VAL A 58 -7.30 -12.62 4.54
C VAL A 58 -7.03 -11.15 4.90
N GLY A 59 -7.58 -10.20 4.13
CA GLY A 59 -7.55 -8.77 4.44
C GLY A 59 -6.75 -7.89 3.48
N LYS A 60 -6.35 -8.40 2.31
CA LYS A 60 -5.52 -7.67 1.32
C LYS A 60 -6.06 -6.27 0.99
N SER A 61 -7.32 -6.18 0.59
CA SER A 61 -7.96 -4.90 0.25
C SER A 61 -8.06 -3.95 1.44
N THR A 62 -8.22 -4.48 2.66
CA THR A 62 -8.19 -3.69 3.89
C THR A 62 -6.80 -3.11 4.15
N LEU A 63 -5.75 -3.91 3.98
CA LEU A 63 -4.37 -3.45 4.09
C LEU A 63 -4.04 -2.42 3.00
N LEU A 64 -4.46 -2.67 1.75
CA LEU A 64 -4.26 -1.74 0.64
C LEU A 64 -4.92 -0.39 0.92
N ALA A 65 -6.14 -0.38 1.44
CA ALA A 65 -6.85 0.84 1.81
C ALA A 65 -6.13 1.63 2.94
N VAL A 66 -5.47 0.96 3.88
CA VAL A 66 -4.62 1.62 4.87
C VAL A 66 -3.38 2.25 4.22
N LEU A 67 -2.76 1.60 3.23
CA LEU A 67 -1.64 2.20 2.48
C LEU A 67 -2.10 3.42 1.67
N LEU A 68 -3.29 3.35 1.06
CA LEU A 68 -3.85 4.45 0.30
C LEU A 68 -4.24 5.64 1.19
N SER A 69 -4.64 5.43 2.45
CA SER A 69 -4.93 6.52 3.38
C SER A 69 -3.69 7.28 3.83
N PHE A 70 -2.49 6.75 3.57
CA PHE A 70 -1.19 7.41 3.82
C PHE A 70 -0.71 8.28 2.65
N LEU A 71 -1.43 8.30 1.53
CA LEU A 71 -1.02 9.09 0.37
C LEU A 71 -0.99 10.60 0.66
N PRO A 72 -0.10 11.35 -0.01
CA PRO A 72 -0.15 12.81 0.00
C PRO A 72 -1.53 13.35 -0.40
N PRO A 73 -2.01 14.45 0.21
CA PRO A 73 -3.35 14.97 -0.07
C PRO A 73 -3.52 15.55 -1.48
N ASP A 74 -2.41 15.86 -2.15
CA ASP A 74 -2.33 16.32 -3.53
C ASP A 74 -2.20 15.18 -4.56
N GLU A 75 -2.10 13.93 -4.09
CA GLU A 75 -2.05 12.76 -4.96
C GLU A 75 -3.45 12.15 -5.11
N ARG A 76 -3.93 12.07 -6.35
CA ARG A 76 -5.27 11.57 -6.67
C ARG A 76 -5.28 10.06 -6.78
N ILE A 77 -6.24 9.39 -6.16
CA ILE A 77 -6.50 7.97 -6.38
C ILE A 77 -7.46 7.82 -7.55
N VAL A 78 -7.14 6.93 -8.48
CA VAL A 78 -7.99 6.60 -9.63
C VAL A 78 -8.09 5.09 -9.76
N THR A 79 -9.27 4.52 -9.51
CA THR A 79 -9.51 3.11 -9.84
C THR A 79 -9.46 2.91 -11.36
N VAL A 80 -8.54 2.06 -11.81
CA VAL A 80 -8.35 1.72 -13.22
C VAL A 80 -9.31 0.60 -13.59
N THR A 81 -10.35 0.94 -14.35
CA THR A 81 -11.22 -0.06 -15.01
C THR A 81 -10.75 -0.38 -16.41
N ASP A 82 -10.01 0.53 -17.06
CA ASP A 82 -9.36 0.34 -18.36
C ASP A 82 -8.04 1.12 -18.47
N PRO A 83 -6.87 0.45 -18.49
CA PRO A 83 -5.57 1.13 -18.53
C PRO A 83 -5.36 2.01 -19.77
N ALA A 84 -5.99 1.68 -20.90
CA ALA A 84 -5.89 2.45 -22.13
C ALA A 84 -6.40 3.90 -21.99
N HIS A 85 -7.24 4.17 -20.98
CA HIS A 85 -7.81 5.48 -20.70
C HIS A 85 -7.18 6.16 -19.47
N ALA A 86 -6.19 5.53 -18.85
CA ALA A 86 -5.53 6.02 -17.63
C ALA A 86 -4.30 6.92 -17.93
N GLY A 87 -4.04 7.29 -19.19
CA GLY A 87 -2.84 8.06 -19.57
C GLY A 87 -2.97 9.58 -19.44
N ASP A 88 -1.95 10.18 -18.81
CA ASP A 88 -1.65 11.62 -18.61
C ASP A 88 -2.79 12.47 -17.99
N SER A 89 -2.92 12.39 -16.66
CA SER A 89 -3.80 13.27 -15.89
C SER A 89 -3.21 14.67 -15.65
N GLY A 90 -1.91 14.89 -15.91
CA GLY A 90 -1.19 16.10 -15.52
C GLY A 90 -1.10 16.33 -14.00
N GLU A 91 -1.62 15.41 -13.19
CA GLU A 91 -1.71 15.47 -11.73
C GLU A 91 -0.96 14.28 -11.11
N ALA A 92 -0.38 14.46 -9.92
CA ALA A 92 0.18 13.34 -9.16
C ALA A 92 -0.92 12.29 -8.93
N THR A 93 -0.71 11.06 -9.39
CA THR A 93 -1.77 10.03 -9.43
C THR A 93 -1.28 8.70 -8.88
N CYS A 94 -2.11 8.09 -8.03
CA CYS A 94 -2.04 6.69 -7.63
C CYS A 94 -3.09 5.88 -8.41
N TRP A 95 -2.62 5.00 -9.28
CA TRP A 95 -3.46 4.10 -10.07
C TRP A 95 -3.84 2.88 -9.24
N LEU A 96 -5.13 2.71 -8.99
CA LEU A 96 -5.65 1.66 -8.13
C LEU A 96 -6.25 0.52 -8.98
N CYS A 97 -5.75 -0.69 -8.79
CA CYS A 97 -6.41 -1.91 -9.22
C CYS A 97 -6.91 -2.66 -7.99
N HIS A 98 -8.22 -2.91 -7.88
CA HIS A 98 -8.78 -3.55 -6.71
C HIS A 98 -8.26 -4.97 -6.54
N GLU A 99 -8.08 -5.68 -7.66
CA GLU A 99 -7.47 -7.01 -7.66
C GLU A 99 -6.93 -7.41 -9.04
N ILE A 100 -5.72 -7.94 -9.06
CA ILE A 100 -5.16 -8.64 -10.22
C ILE A 100 -5.74 -10.06 -10.22
N GLY A 101 -6.79 -10.25 -11.02
CA GLY A 101 -7.53 -11.50 -11.08
C GLY A 101 -8.60 -11.50 -12.18
N ALA A 102 -8.93 -12.69 -12.69
CA ALA A 102 -9.87 -12.87 -13.79
C ALA A 102 -11.36 -12.63 -13.43
N GLY A 103 -11.64 -12.10 -12.24
CA GLY A 103 -13.00 -11.75 -11.81
C GLY A 103 -13.60 -10.60 -12.61
N HIS A 104 -14.93 -10.51 -12.63
CA HIS A 104 -15.68 -9.50 -13.39
C HIS A 104 -16.16 -8.32 -12.54
N TRP A 105 -15.44 -8.02 -11.46
CA TRP A 105 -15.81 -6.96 -10.52
C TRP A 105 -15.16 -5.62 -10.91
N TYR A 106 -15.76 -4.54 -10.44
CA TYR A 106 -15.20 -3.19 -10.64
C TYR A 106 -13.75 -3.13 -10.12
N GLY A 107 -12.85 -2.61 -10.95
CA GLY A 107 -11.43 -2.48 -10.62
C GLY A 107 -10.63 -3.80 -10.66
N TYR A 108 -11.21 -4.92 -11.12
CA TYR A 108 -10.45 -6.16 -11.36
C TYR A 108 -9.82 -6.13 -12.75
N LEU A 109 -8.53 -6.47 -12.83
CA LEU A 109 -7.78 -6.51 -14.07
C LEU A 109 -7.06 -7.85 -14.23
N TRP A 110 -7.02 -8.35 -15.47
CA TRP A 110 -6.34 -9.60 -15.82
C TRP A 110 -5.79 -9.54 -17.25
N GLY A 111 -4.89 -10.48 -17.58
CA GLY A 111 -4.29 -10.55 -18.90
C GLY A 111 -3.60 -9.27 -19.29
N ARG A 112 -3.73 -8.91 -20.56
CA ARG A 112 -3.04 -7.74 -21.11
C ARG A 112 -3.39 -6.43 -20.40
N ARG A 113 -4.61 -6.30 -19.88
CA ARG A 113 -5.02 -5.10 -19.13
C ARG A 113 -4.31 -5.01 -17.77
N ALA A 114 -4.03 -6.14 -17.12
CA ALA A 114 -3.20 -6.13 -15.93
C ALA A 114 -1.75 -5.74 -16.29
N ALA A 115 -1.19 -6.28 -17.38
CA ALA A 115 0.14 -5.87 -17.85
C ALA A 115 0.23 -4.36 -18.15
N ASP A 116 -0.75 -3.81 -18.88
CA ASP A 116 -0.79 -2.39 -19.20
C ASP A 116 -1.02 -1.51 -17.94
N PHE A 117 -1.70 -2.02 -16.91
CA PHE A 117 -1.81 -1.36 -15.61
C PHE A 117 -0.45 -1.22 -14.92
N PHE A 118 0.40 -2.26 -14.95
CA PHE A 118 1.74 -2.18 -14.35
C PHE A 118 2.61 -1.12 -15.05
N ALA A 119 2.45 -0.94 -16.35
CA ALA A 119 3.18 0.09 -17.10
C ALA A 119 2.80 1.53 -16.69
N LEU A 120 1.64 1.74 -16.06
CA LEU A 120 1.23 3.07 -15.54
C LEU A 120 2.15 3.57 -14.42
N ASN A 121 2.94 2.68 -13.80
CA ASN A 121 3.95 3.03 -12.81
C ASN A 121 5.01 4.04 -13.32
N ASN A 122 5.11 4.22 -14.65
CA ASN A 122 5.98 5.23 -15.26
C ASN A 122 5.38 6.65 -15.25
N SER A 123 4.09 6.79 -14.92
CA SER A 123 3.33 8.05 -14.99
C SER A 123 2.69 8.45 -13.64
N GLY A 124 2.97 7.68 -12.61
CA GLY A 124 2.40 7.78 -11.27
C GLY A 124 2.74 6.51 -10.50
N ARG A 125 2.30 6.39 -9.25
CA ARG A 125 2.46 5.12 -8.52
C ARG A 125 1.27 4.19 -8.80
N ILE A 126 1.45 2.90 -8.53
CA ILE A 126 0.38 1.91 -8.61
C ILE A 126 0.12 1.27 -7.25
N ALA A 127 -1.12 0.82 -7.05
CA ALA A 127 -1.55 0.11 -5.87
C ALA A 127 -2.49 -1.03 -6.28
N ALA A 128 -2.18 -2.27 -5.92
CA ALA A 128 -3.05 -3.41 -6.23
C ALA A 128 -3.08 -4.52 -5.17
N THR A 129 -4.15 -5.32 -5.20
CA THR A 129 -4.17 -6.62 -4.52
C THR A 129 -3.96 -7.76 -5.52
N LEU A 130 -3.41 -8.90 -5.08
CA LEU A 130 -3.32 -10.12 -5.88
C LEU A 130 -3.37 -11.38 -5.02
N HIS A 131 -3.47 -12.54 -5.66
CA HIS A 131 -3.50 -13.84 -5.01
C HIS A 131 -2.15 -14.55 -5.11
N ALA A 132 -1.34 -14.45 -4.05
CA ALA A 132 -0.07 -15.16 -3.91
C ALA A 132 0.29 -15.31 -2.42
N ASP A 133 0.86 -16.44 -2.03
CA ASP A 133 1.34 -16.70 -0.67
C ASP A 133 2.81 -16.28 -0.48
N THR A 134 3.58 -16.21 -1.57
CA THR A 134 4.98 -15.75 -1.54
C THR A 134 5.27 -14.68 -2.59
N ALA A 135 6.42 -14.02 -2.45
CA ALA A 135 6.90 -13.05 -3.43
C ALA A 135 7.24 -13.70 -4.77
N GLU A 136 7.81 -14.91 -4.74
CA GLU A 136 8.12 -15.69 -5.93
C GLU A 136 6.85 -16.07 -6.70
N GLU A 137 5.82 -16.55 -6.01
CA GLU A 137 4.53 -16.86 -6.64
C GLU A 137 3.88 -15.61 -7.25
N ALA A 138 3.96 -14.47 -6.54
CA ALA A 138 3.48 -13.19 -7.08
C ALA A 138 4.20 -12.83 -8.38
N VAL A 139 5.53 -12.89 -8.40
CA VAL A 139 6.33 -12.57 -9.60
C VAL A 139 6.02 -13.56 -10.74
N ASP A 140 6.00 -14.85 -10.46
CA ASP A 140 5.69 -15.89 -11.45
C ASP A 140 4.30 -15.70 -12.06
N GLN A 141 3.30 -15.36 -11.25
CA GLN A 141 1.94 -15.06 -11.71
C GLN A 141 1.90 -13.85 -12.64
N LEU A 142 2.60 -12.77 -12.28
CA LEU A 142 2.55 -11.50 -13.01
C LEU A 142 3.33 -11.57 -14.34
N LEU A 143 4.45 -12.29 -14.37
CA LEU A 143 5.24 -12.51 -15.59
C LEU A 143 4.67 -13.63 -16.46
N GLY A 144 3.97 -14.59 -15.86
CA GLY A 144 3.39 -15.74 -16.54
C GLY A 144 2.38 -15.36 -17.62
N LEU A 145 2.13 -16.28 -18.56
CA LEU A 145 1.26 -16.08 -19.73
C LEU A 145 -0.17 -15.61 -19.40
N GLY A 146 -0.61 -15.78 -18.15
CA GLY A 146 -1.91 -15.33 -17.67
C GLY A 146 -2.03 -13.81 -17.55
N VAL A 147 -0.95 -13.11 -17.19
CA VAL A 147 -0.89 -11.63 -17.10
C VAL A 147 0.05 -11.08 -18.18
N GLY A 148 1.28 -11.56 -18.22
CA GLY A 148 2.29 -11.18 -19.21
C GLY A 148 2.82 -9.76 -19.04
N ALA A 149 2.98 -9.30 -17.79
CA ALA A 149 3.66 -8.04 -17.49
C ALA A 149 5.16 -8.15 -17.83
N SER A 150 5.81 -7.02 -18.12
CA SER A 150 7.25 -7.02 -18.38
C SER A 150 8.05 -7.12 -17.08
N GLU A 151 9.24 -7.73 -17.14
CA GLU A 151 10.16 -7.76 -15.99
C GLU A 151 10.46 -6.36 -15.47
N THR A 152 10.63 -5.39 -16.38
CA THR A 152 10.90 -3.98 -16.04
C THR A 152 9.76 -3.36 -15.25
N ASP A 153 8.51 -3.57 -15.66
CA ASP A 153 7.35 -3.01 -14.97
C ASP A 153 7.19 -3.60 -13.57
N ILE A 154 7.42 -4.92 -13.41
CA ILE A 154 7.34 -5.57 -12.09
C ILE A 154 8.52 -5.19 -11.20
N ALA A 155 9.73 -5.04 -11.77
CA ALA A 155 10.91 -4.61 -11.02
C ALA A 155 10.81 -3.18 -10.49
N ALA A 156 10.02 -2.33 -11.16
CA ALA A 156 9.75 -0.95 -10.77
C ALA A 156 8.77 -0.80 -9.60
N ILE A 157 8.14 -1.88 -9.13
CA ILE A 157 7.28 -1.86 -7.95
C ILE A 157 8.15 -1.87 -6.70
N ASP A 158 7.87 -1.00 -5.73
CA ASP A 158 8.74 -0.82 -4.56
C ASP A 158 8.47 -1.83 -3.44
N VAL A 159 7.21 -2.14 -3.15
CA VAL A 159 6.80 -2.88 -1.96
C VAL A 159 5.77 -3.95 -2.29
N LEU A 160 6.01 -5.17 -1.79
CA LEU A 160 5.05 -6.26 -1.78
C LEU A 160 4.79 -6.69 -0.33
N LEU A 161 3.54 -6.78 0.07
CA LEU A 161 3.13 -7.25 1.40
C LEU A 161 2.38 -8.56 1.25
N THR A 162 2.77 -9.60 1.99
CA THR A 162 1.96 -10.82 2.12
C THR A 162 1.17 -10.81 3.42
N MET A 163 -0.01 -11.43 3.41
CA MET A 163 -0.85 -11.58 4.59
C MET A 163 -1.25 -13.03 4.83
N VAL A 164 -1.44 -13.38 6.09
CA VAL A 164 -1.95 -14.69 6.52
C VAL A 164 -3.14 -14.52 7.46
N ARG A 165 -4.02 -15.51 7.46
CA ARG A 165 -5.12 -15.63 8.43
C ARG A 165 -4.92 -16.88 9.26
N THR A 166 -4.71 -16.72 10.56
CA THR A 166 -4.44 -17.82 11.49
C THR A 166 -5.11 -17.55 12.83
N GLY A 167 -5.69 -18.60 13.45
CA GLY A 167 -6.42 -18.47 14.71
C GLY A 167 -7.58 -17.46 14.67
N GLY A 168 -8.20 -17.25 13.50
CA GLY A 168 -9.24 -16.24 13.28
C GLY A 168 -8.73 -14.81 13.11
N LYS A 169 -7.46 -14.55 13.41
CA LYS A 169 -6.80 -13.26 13.27
C LYS A 169 -6.13 -13.11 11.90
N ARG A 170 -5.84 -11.87 11.51
CA ARG A 170 -5.13 -11.52 10.27
C ARG A 170 -3.79 -10.91 10.64
N ARG A 171 -2.74 -11.23 9.89
CA ARG A 171 -1.38 -10.72 10.11
C ARG A 171 -0.76 -10.39 8.77
N VAL A 172 -0.03 -9.28 8.69
CA VAL A 172 0.99 -9.12 7.66
C VAL A 172 2.04 -10.19 7.94
N SER A 173 2.25 -11.13 7.02
CA SER A 173 3.27 -12.17 7.18
C SER A 173 4.65 -11.64 6.87
N THR A 174 4.77 -10.89 5.78
CA THR A 174 6.05 -10.34 5.33
C THR A 174 5.85 -9.01 4.62
N VAL A 175 6.72 -8.04 4.90
CA VAL A 175 6.93 -6.85 4.07
C VAL A 175 8.20 -7.05 3.27
N TYR A 176 8.07 -7.13 1.95
CA TYR A 176 9.19 -7.22 1.04
C TYR A 176 9.46 -5.86 0.36
N ILE A 177 10.74 -5.57 0.15
CA ILE A 177 11.21 -4.38 -0.57
C ILE A 177 11.88 -4.82 -1.87
N SER A 178 11.61 -4.13 -2.98
CA SER A 178 12.28 -4.38 -4.24
C SER A 178 13.79 -4.21 -4.10
N SER A 179 14.51 -5.17 -4.67
CA SER A 179 15.97 -5.13 -4.74
C SER A 179 16.49 -3.95 -5.57
N GLY A 180 15.65 -3.33 -6.41
CA GLY A 180 16.05 -2.28 -7.37
C GLY A 180 16.97 -2.78 -8.48
N ALA A 181 17.03 -4.10 -8.69
CA ALA A 181 17.68 -4.70 -9.84
C ALA A 181 16.77 -4.61 -11.08
N GLU A 182 17.32 -4.83 -12.26
CA GLU A 182 16.54 -4.94 -13.50
C GLU A 182 15.58 -6.15 -13.49
N ILE A 183 15.85 -7.12 -12.60
CA ILE A 183 15.05 -8.33 -12.42
C ILE A 183 14.06 -8.12 -11.26
N PRO A 184 12.77 -8.50 -11.42
CA PRO A 184 11.75 -8.34 -10.40
C PRO A 184 12.00 -9.27 -9.20
N ARG A 185 12.74 -8.75 -8.22
CA ARG A 185 13.10 -9.48 -7.00
C ARG A 185 12.78 -8.65 -5.77
N PHE A 186 12.01 -9.22 -4.86
CA PHE A 186 11.59 -8.63 -3.60
C PHE A 186 12.29 -9.34 -2.43
N GLU A 187 12.95 -8.58 -1.57
CA GLU A 187 13.68 -9.10 -0.41
C GLU A 187 12.91 -8.81 0.89
N PRO A 188 12.79 -9.79 1.81
CA PRO A 188 12.06 -9.58 3.04
C PRO A 188 12.79 -8.56 3.94
N MET A 189 12.03 -7.59 4.44
CA MET A 189 12.51 -6.58 5.39
C MET A 189 11.93 -6.81 6.79
N VAL A 190 10.63 -7.13 6.87
CA VAL A 190 9.93 -7.45 8.12
C VAL A 190 9.20 -8.76 7.94
N THR A 191 9.28 -9.66 8.92
CA THR A 191 8.50 -10.91 8.97
C THR A 191 7.77 -11.05 10.29
N TRP A 192 6.62 -11.68 10.27
CA TRP A 192 5.87 -12.04 11.47
C TRP A 192 6.24 -13.44 11.96
N ASP A 193 6.64 -13.57 13.24
CA ASP A 193 6.84 -14.84 13.91
C ASP A 193 5.51 -15.37 14.48
N PRO A 194 4.98 -16.50 13.97
CA PRO A 194 3.74 -17.09 14.47
C PRO A 194 3.82 -17.60 15.90
N HIS A 195 5.02 -17.92 16.41
CA HIS A 195 5.16 -18.48 17.76
C HIS A 195 5.02 -17.42 18.85
N GLY A 196 5.58 -16.23 18.60
CA GLY A 196 5.50 -15.12 19.55
C GLY A 196 4.50 -14.02 19.21
N ASP A 197 3.79 -14.11 18.09
CA ASP A 197 2.91 -13.06 17.54
C ASP A 197 3.62 -11.69 17.48
N ARG A 198 4.88 -11.68 17.00
CA ARG A 198 5.72 -10.48 16.93
C ARG A 198 6.30 -10.26 15.53
N PHE A 199 6.59 -9.02 15.20
CA PHE A 199 7.25 -8.65 13.95
C PHE A 199 8.75 -8.52 14.17
N GLU A 200 9.54 -9.06 13.24
CA GLU A 200 10.99 -9.09 13.28
C GLU A 200 11.54 -8.39 12.04
N VAL A 201 12.44 -7.42 12.26
CA VAL A 201 13.16 -6.74 11.18
C VAL A 201 14.36 -7.59 10.80
N LEU A 202 14.44 -8.02 9.54
CA LEU A 202 15.43 -9.00 9.09
C LEU A 202 16.67 -8.39 8.44
N SER A 203 16.63 -7.12 8.03
CA SER A 203 17.72 -6.55 7.22
C SER A 203 18.01 -5.09 7.54
N ALA A 204 19.14 -4.86 8.23
CA ALA A 204 19.68 -3.52 8.45
C ALA A 204 19.98 -2.78 7.13
N LYS A 205 20.36 -3.53 6.08
CA LYS A 205 20.56 -2.99 4.72
C LYS A 205 19.25 -2.44 4.16
N GLN A 206 18.14 -3.18 4.30
CA GLN A 206 16.84 -2.73 3.85
C GLN A 206 16.34 -1.54 4.68
N VAL A 207 16.54 -1.56 6.01
CA VAL A 207 16.24 -0.39 6.86
C VAL A 207 16.99 0.85 6.41
N ALA A 208 18.29 0.76 6.15
CA ALA A 208 19.08 1.88 5.65
C ALA A 208 18.59 2.38 4.28
N ARG A 209 18.18 1.48 3.40
CA ARG A 209 17.57 1.84 2.10
C ARG A 209 16.25 2.59 2.29
N VAL A 210 15.37 2.09 3.17
CA VAL A 210 14.12 2.77 3.50
C VAL A 210 14.39 4.14 4.09
N GLN A 211 15.36 4.28 5.00
CA GLN A 211 15.76 5.57 5.57
C GLN A 211 16.21 6.54 4.48
N GLN A 212 17.07 6.09 3.56
CA GLN A 212 17.52 6.92 2.44
C GLN A 212 16.38 7.32 1.49
N CYS A 213 15.42 6.43 1.23
CA CYS A 213 14.22 6.77 0.47
C CYS A 213 13.35 7.77 1.25
N ALA A 214 13.16 7.55 2.54
CA ALA A 214 12.37 8.40 3.41
C ALA A 214 12.95 9.81 3.55
N GLU A 215 14.28 9.97 3.52
CA GLU A 215 14.98 11.28 3.51
C GLU A 215 14.67 12.12 2.26
N ARG A 216 14.27 11.49 1.15
CA ARG A 216 13.78 12.22 -0.04
C ARG A 216 12.39 12.80 0.19
N SER A 217 11.68 12.29 1.19
CA SER A 217 10.44 12.85 1.70
C SER A 217 10.70 13.62 3.01
N SER A 218 9.77 14.46 3.41
CA SER A 218 9.84 15.17 4.70
C SER A 218 9.31 14.34 5.88
N ILE A 219 8.96 13.06 5.66
CA ILE A 219 8.35 12.15 6.63
C ILE A 219 9.29 10.95 6.89
N THR A 220 10.24 11.15 7.81
CA THR A 220 11.15 10.08 8.26
C THR A 220 10.43 9.00 9.06
N ILE A 221 11.10 7.85 9.28
CA ILE A 221 10.52 6.74 10.06
C ILE A 221 10.22 7.18 11.50
N GLU A 222 11.07 8.01 12.10
CA GLU A 222 10.89 8.53 13.45
C GLU A 222 9.63 9.40 13.53
N ARG A 223 9.48 10.32 12.56
CA ARG A 223 8.30 11.19 12.47
C ARG A 223 7.03 10.39 12.19
N ALA A 224 7.10 9.41 11.30
CA ALA A 224 6.00 8.49 11.02
C ALA A 224 5.63 7.68 12.28
N THR A 225 6.61 7.25 13.07
CA THR A 225 6.39 6.51 14.32
C THR A 225 5.64 7.37 15.34
N GLU A 226 6.05 8.62 15.53
CA GLU A 226 5.35 9.55 16.42
C GLU A 226 3.92 9.81 15.94
N PHE A 227 3.75 10.04 14.64
CA PHE A 227 2.43 10.24 14.04
C PHE A 227 1.48 9.04 14.28
N ILE A 228 1.94 7.81 14.01
CA ILE A 228 1.13 6.60 14.22
C ILE A 228 0.78 6.44 15.71
N LYS A 229 1.70 6.72 16.63
CA LYS A 229 1.42 6.70 18.08
C LYS A 229 0.35 7.71 18.46
N ASN A 230 0.37 8.90 17.88
CA ASN A 230 -0.64 9.93 18.14
C ASN A 230 -2.02 9.51 17.61
N LEU A 231 -2.10 8.90 16.42
CA LEU A 231 -3.38 8.36 15.93
C LEU A 231 -4.00 7.34 16.92
N ILE A 232 -3.16 6.51 17.54
CA ILE A 232 -3.60 5.52 18.52
C ILE A 232 -4.04 6.20 19.82
N SER A 233 -3.25 7.14 20.36
CA SER A 233 -3.58 7.86 21.60
C SER A 233 -4.87 8.67 21.47
N ASP A 234 -5.11 9.22 20.29
CA ASP A 234 -6.27 10.07 20.00
C ASP A 234 -7.49 9.25 19.56
N HIS A 235 -7.33 7.93 19.43
CA HIS A 235 -8.35 6.99 18.93
C HIS A 235 -8.90 7.38 17.55
N THR A 236 -8.04 7.89 16.67
CA THR A 236 -8.38 8.33 15.32
C THR A 236 -8.61 7.12 14.40
N ARG A 237 -9.85 6.62 14.38
CA ARG A 237 -10.21 5.35 13.71
C ARG A 237 -11.05 5.51 12.44
N TYR A 238 -11.75 6.61 12.25
CA TYR A 238 -12.55 6.80 11.04
C TYR A 238 -11.66 7.21 9.89
N LEU A 239 -11.91 6.65 8.70
CA LEU A 239 -11.09 6.87 7.52
C LEU A 239 -10.91 8.37 7.21
N GLU A 240 -11.99 9.14 7.26
CA GLU A 240 -11.95 10.59 7.02
C GLU A 240 -11.02 11.32 7.99
N ASP A 241 -11.03 10.93 9.28
CA ASP A 241 -10.18 11.54 10.29
C ASP A 241 -8.70 11.14 10.10
N VAL A 242 -8.45 9.90 9.70
CA VAL A 242 -7.10 9.43 9.39
C VAL A 242 -6.54 10.15 8.17
N VAL A 243 -7.30 10.24 7.07
CA VAL A 243 -6.90 10.95 5.86
C VAL A 243 -6.67 12.44 6.14
N GLN A 244 -7.51 13.05 6.97
CA GLN A 244 -7.31 14.43 7.43
C GLN A 244 -6.00 14.59 8.23
N ALA A 245 -5.75 13.72 9.21
CA ALA A 245 -4.52 13.76 10.00
C ALA A 245 -3.26 13.53 9.14
N VAL A 246 -3.34 12.65 8.15
CA VAL A 246 -2.26 12.43 7.18
C VAL A 246 -2.01 13.69 6.35
N ALA A 247 -3.05 14.36 5.86
CA ALA A 247 -2.89 15.62 5.14
C ALA A 247 -2.23 16.70 5.99
N ASP A 248 -2.62 16.83 7.26
CA ASP A 248 -2.01 17.76 8.21
C ASP A 248 -0.53 17.41 8.46
N LEU A 249 -0.17 16.13 8.51
CA LEU A 249 1.22 15.68 8.57
C LEU A 249 2.01 16.15 7.36
N TYR A 250 1.52 15.96 6.13
CA TYR A 250 2.19 16.45 4.91
C TYR A 250 2.29 17.98 4.88
N CYS A 251 1.21 18.69 5.23
CA CYS A 251 1.20 20.16 5.28
C CYS A 251 2.22 20.72 6.26
N ALA A 252 2.26 20.17 7.49
CA ALA A 252 3.24 20.55 8.50
C ALA A 252 4.67 20.23 8.06
N SER A 253 4.86 19.18 7.26
CA SER A 253 6.18 18.81 6.73
C SER A 253 6.67 19.72 5.61
N ARG A 254 5.75 20.30 4.83
CA ARG A 254 6.03 21.27 3.75
C ARG A 254 6.08 22.74 4.22
N GLY A 255 5.77 23.02 5.49
CA GLY A 255 5.64 24.39 6.02
C GLY A 255 4.43 25.14 5.47
N SER A 256 3.41 24.42 4.99
CA SER A 256 2.17 24.96 4.42
C SER A 256 1.04 24.99 5.44
N ALA A 257 0.00 25.79 5.20
CA ALA A 257 -1.19 25.84 6.04
C ALA A 257 -1.90 24.47 6.11
N PRO A 258 -2.60 24.16 7.22
CA PRO A 258 -3.36 22.92 7.36
C PRO A 258 -4.36 22.73 6.21
N ALA A 259 -4.49 21.50 5.72
CA ALA A 259 -5.43 21.20 4.66
C ALA A 259 -6.83 20.98 5.27
N ASP A 260 -7.81 21.82 4.97
CA ASP A 260 -9.20 21.55 5.36
C ASP A 260 -9.86 20.67 4.30
N LEU A 261 -9.83 19.33 4.48
CA LEU A 261 -10.36 18.39 3.49
C LEU A 261 -11.89 18.23 3.53
N ARG A 262 -12.55 18.89 4.50
CA ARG A 262 -14.00 18.82 4.75
C ARG A 262 -14.79 19.94 4.07
N LYS A 263 -14.12 20.80 3.29
CA LYS A 263 -14.73 21.83 2.44
C LYS A 263 -14.54 21.51 0.96
#